data_AF-A0AAW1T4B3-F1
#
_entry.id   AF-A0AAW1T4B3-F1
#
_cell.length_a   1.000
_cell.length_b   1.000
_cell.length_c   1.000
_cell.angle_alpha   90.00
_cell.angle_beta   90.00
_cell.angle_gamma   90.00
#
_symmetry.space_group_name_H-M   'P 1'
#
loop_
_entity.id
_entity.type
_entity.pdbx_description
1 polymer ?
#
loop_
_entity_poly.entity_id
_entity_poly.type
_entity_poly.pdbx_seq_one_letter_code
_entity_poly.pdbx_strand_id
1 'polypeptide(L)'
;MGKQEGRPLKINVKRLRGRDNNCFHELQAFCACLTKSNFEGKHCTQQQLALTACAQAGAGGKDKRYQTINYHLQRLSRKLGR
;
A
#
# COMPACT_ATOMS: atom_id res chain seq x y z
N MET A 1 -17.42 -3.06 30.15
CA MET A 1 -16.25 -3.39 29.31
C MET A 1 -15.97 -4.88 29.40
N GLY A 2 -16.56 -5.69 28.51
CA GLY A 2 -16.50 -7.15 28.59
C GLY A 2 -15.12 -7.71 28.21
N LYS A 3 -14.51 -8.45 29.13
CA LYS A 3 -13.24 -9.17 28.96
C LYS A 3 -13.41 -10.23 27.86
N GLN A 4 -12.79 -10.02 26.70
CA GLN A 4 -12.68 -11.05 25.66
C GLN A 4 -11.58 -12.04 26.04
N GLU A 5 -11.84 -12.90 27.02
CA GLU A 5 -10.99 -14.06 27.30
C GLU A 5 -11.17 -15.08 26.17
N GLY A 6 -10.07 -15.48 25.53
CA GLY A 6 -10.04 -16.55 24.51
C GLY A 6 -9.88 -16.15 23.04
N ARG A 7 -9.96 -14.85 22.64
CA ARG A 7 -9.71 -14.49 21.23
C ARG A 7 -8.22 -14.26 20.98
N PRO A 8 -7.61 -14.91 19.95
CA PRO A 8 -6.22 -14.67 19.62
C PRO A 8 -6.01 -13.21 19.21
N LEU A 9 -4.98 -12.58 19.78
CA LEU A 9 -4.59 -11.21 19.45
C LEU A 9 -4.22 -11.16 17.96
N LYS A 10 -5.11 -10.58 17.14
CA LYS A 10 -4.98 -10.49 15.68
C LYS A 10 -5.49 -9.15 15.22
N ILE A 11 -4.84 -8.61 14.19
CA ILE A 11 -5.26 -7.37 13.53
C ILE A 11 -5.49 -7.62 12.04
N ASN A 12 -6.41 -6.85 11.46
CA ASN A 12 -6.67 -6.90 10.02
C ASN A 12 -5.58 -6.11 9.27
N VAL A 13 -4.54 -6.82 8.85
CA VAL A 13 -3.40 -6.26 8.10
C VAL A 13 -3.78 -5.61 6.78
N LYS A 14 -4.94 -5.95 6.21
CA LYS A 14 -5.45 -5.29 5.00
C LYS A 14 -5.89 -3.85 5.25
N ARG A 15 -6.26 -3.50 6.50
CA ARG A 15 -6.61 -2.12 6.88
C ARG A 15 -5.37 -1.28 7.20
N LEU A 16 -4.25 -1.92 7.53
CA LEU A 16 -2.96 -1.28 7.81
C LEU A 16 -2.12 -1.07 6.55
N ARG A 17 -2.37 -1.87 5.50
CA ARG A 17 -2.06 -1.47 4.14
C ARG A 17 -2.88 -0.23 3.84
N GLY A 18 -2.30 0.94 4.11
CA GLY A 18 -2.72 2.19 3.48
C GLY A 18 -2.91 1.92 2.00
N ARG A 19 -3.97 2.49 1.44
CA ARG A 19 -4.30 2.40 0.01
C ARG A 19 -3.32 3.27 -0.78
N ASP A 20 -2.04 3.15 -0.49
CA ASP A 20 -0.96 3.85 -1.15
C ASP A 20 -0.73 3.12 -2.45
N ASN A 21 -1.62 3.43 -3.41
CA ASN A 21 -1.33 3.26 -4.80
C ASN A 21 -0.17 4.21 -5.08
N ASN A 22 1.07 3.75 -4.86
CA ASN A 22 2.28 4.57 -4.91
C ASN A 22 2.40 5.41 -6.19
N CYS A 23 1.68 5.03 -7.25
CA CYS A 23 1.71 5.68 -8.57
C CYS A 23 0.41 6.42 -8.94
N PHE A 24 -0.56 6.51 -8.04
CA PHE A 24 -1.83 7.18 -8.34
C PHE A 24 -1.64 8.69 -8.53
N HIS A 25 -0.74 9.29 -7.77
CA HIS A 25 -0.38 10.70 -7.92
C HIS A 25 0.25 10.97 -9.30
N GLU A 26 1.22 10.15 -9.70
CA GLU A 26 1.86 10.24 -11.02
C GLU A 26 0.88 9.94 -12.17
N LEU A 27 -0.06 9.02 -11.96
CA LEU A 27 -1.12 8.72 -12.92
C LEU A 27 -2.03 9.94 -13.13
N GLN A 28 -2.43 10.58 -12.03
CA GLN A 28 -3.26 11.79 -12.09
C GLN A 28 -2.53 12.93 -12.78
N ALA A 29 -1.23 13.11 -12.52
CA ALA A 29 -0.40 14.11 -13.18
C ALA A 29 -0.27 13.86 -14.70
N PHE A 30 -0.10 12.61 -15.12
CA PHE A 30 -0.06 12.23 -16.52
C PHE A 30 -1.41 12.48 -17.22
N CYS A 31 -2.52 12.06 -16.60
CA CYS A 31 -3.86 12.34 -17.13
C CYS A 31 -4.15 13.84 -17.23
N ALA A 32 -3.76 14.63 -16.22
CA ALA A 32 -3.91 16.08 -16.26
C ALA A 32 -3.10 16.71 -17.40
N CYS A 33 -1.90 16.21 -17.68
CA CYS A 33 -1.11 16.66 -18.82
C CYS A 33 -1.80 16.30 -20.15
N LEU A 34 -2.29 15.06 -20.32
CA LEU A 34 -3.00 14.64 -21.53
C LEU A 34 -4.23 15.50 -21.82
N THR A 35 -5.00 15.84 -20.78
CA THR A 35 -6.17 16.72 -20.95
C THR A 35 -5.79 18.12 -21.43
N LYS A 36 -4.60 18.62 -21.07
CA LYS A 36 -4.10 19.93 -21.50
C LYS A 36 -3.45 19.91 -22.88
N SER A 37 -2.93 18.76 -23.31
CA SER A 37 -2.24 18.60 -24.59
C SER A 37 -3.12 18.01 -25.70
N ASN A 38 -4.45 18.06 -25.58
CA ASN A 38 -5.38 17.42 -26.52
C ASN A 38 -5.06 15.93 -26.74
N PHE A 39 -4.64 15.24 -25.68
CA PHE A 39 -4.23 13.83 -25.70
C PHE A 39 -2.97 13.53 -26.53
N GLU A 40 -2.21 14.56 -26.93
CA GLU A 40 -0.89 14.34 -27.52
C GLU A 40 0.13 13.98 -26.42
N GLY A 41 0.46 12.69 -26.35
CA GLY A 41 1.38 12.15 -25.35
C GLY A 41 2.82 12.66 -25.46
N LYS A 42 3.23 13.19 -26.62
CA LYS A 42 4.58 13.75 -26.85
C LYS A 42 4.89 14.95 -25.95
N HIS A 43 3.87 15.69 -25.52
CA HIS A 43 4.02 16.82 -24.62
C HIS A 43 4.06 16.43 -23.14
N CYS A 44 3.78 15.17 -22.82
CA CYS A 44 3.66 14.65 -21.46
C CYS A 44 4.73 13.61 -21.11
N THR A 45 5.86 13.63 -21.83
CA THR A 45 6.95 12.64 -21.70
C THR A 45 7.55 12.62 -20.29
N GLN A 46 7.64 13.77 -19.62
CA GLN A 46 8.14 13.84 -18.25
C GLN A 46 7.23 13.11 -17.26
N GLN A 47 5.92 13.35 -17.33
CA GLN A 47 4.91 12.69 -16.48
C GLN A 47 4.79 11.21 -16.81
N GLN A 48 4.96 10.84 -18.09
CA GLN A 48 5.01 9.45 -18.52
C GLN A 48 6.23 8.73 -17.90
N LEU A 49 7.41 9.34 -17.92
CA LEU A 49 8.63 8.77 -17.31
C LEU A 49 8.50 8.63 -15.79
N ALA A 50 7.90 9.62 -15.12
CA ALA A 50 7.64 9.55 -13.68
C ALA A 50 6.67 8.41 -13.33
N LEU A 51 5.59 8.26 -14.11
CA LEU A 51 4.63 7.17 -13.96
C LEU A 51 5.27 5.80 -14.20
N THR A 52 6.11 5.64 -15.22
CA THR A 52 6.79 4.36 -15.49
C THR A 52 7.82 4.02 -14.42
N ALA A 53 8.60 5.00 -13.97
CA ALA A 53 9.56 4.82 -12.87
C ALA A 53 8.86 4.39 -11.57
N CYS A 54 7.71 5.02 -11.25
CA CYS A 54 6.92 4.61 -10.11
C CYS A 54 6.39 3.18 -10.25
N ALA A 55 5.83 2.83 -11.42
CA ALA A 55 5.28 1.50 -11.66
C ALA A 55 6.35 0.40 -11.52
N GLN A 56 7.59 0.68 -11.95
CA GLN A 56 8.74 -0.20 -11.76
C GLN A 56 9.17 -0.30 -10.29
N ALA A 57 9.18 0.81 -9.55
CA ALA A 57 9.49 0.81 -8.12
C ALA A 57 8.44 0.06 -7.29
N GLY A 58 7.15 0.17 -7.65
CA GLY A 58 6.03 -0.51 -7.01
C GLY A 58 5.95 -2.02 -7.31
N ALA A 59 6.63 -2.51 -8.35
CA ALA A 59 6.75 -3.94 -8.62
C ALA A 59 7.62 -4.68 -7.58
N GLY A 60 8.36 -3.93 -6.76
CA GLY A 60 9.22 -4.42 -5.68
C GLY A 60 8.46 -4.90 -4.43
N GLY A 61 7.70 -5.99 -4.56
CA GLY A 61 7.42 -6.92 -3.46
C GLY A 61 6.35 -6.52 -2.43
N LYS A 62 5.56 -7.53 -2.03
CA LYS A 62 4.64 -7.43 -0.89
C LYS A 62 5.47 -7.11 0.37
N ASP A 63 5.18 -6.00 1.05
CA ASP A 63 5.85 -5.65 2.31
C ASP A 63 5.68 -6.78 3.34
N LYS A 64 6.75 -7.55 3.53
CA LYS A 64 6.80 -8.77 4.36
C LYS A 64 6.46 -8.47 5.81
N ARG A 65 6.59 -7.22 6.26
CA ARG A 65 6.29 -6.79 7.64
C ARG A 65 4.83 -7.01 8.02
N TYR A 66 3.90 -6.84 7.08
CA TYR A 66 2.48 -7.07 7.32
C TYR A 66 2.08 -8.55 7.30
N GLN A 67 2.94 -9.43 6.78
CA GLN A 67 2.64 -10.86 6.69
C GLN A 67 2.87 -11.58 8.03
N THR A 68 3.84 -11.14 8.82
CA THR A 68 4.23 -11.78 10.10
C THR A 68 3.63 -11.11 11.34
N ILE A 69 2.97 -9.95 11.21
CA ILE A 69 2.43 -9.20 12.35
C ILE A 69 1.49 -10.05 13.23
N ASN A 70 0.59 -10.82 12.62
CA ASN A 70 -0.34 -11.67 13.37
C ASN A 70 0.38 -12.85 14.06
N TYR A 71 1.46 -13.36 13.47
CA TYR A 71 2.30 -14.38 14.10
C TYR A 71 2.95 -13.83 15.38
N HIS A 72 3.50 -12.61 15.33
CA HIS A 72 4.10 -11.98 16.50
C HIS A 72 3.06 -11.65 17.58
N LEU A 73 1.88 -11.15 17.20
CA LEU A 73 0.79 -10.86 18.15
C LEU A 73 0.28 -12.11 18.85
N GLN A 74 0.14 -13.23 18.13
CA GLN A 74 -0.23 -14.52 18.73
C GLN A 74 0.86 -15.06 19.67
N ARG A 75 2.14 -14.85 19.36
CA ARG A 75 3.24 -15.25 20.25
C ARG A 75 3.25 -14.40 21.53
N LEU A 76 2.99 -13.10 21.41
CA LEU A 76 2.86 -12.19 22.55
C LEU A 76 1.67 -12.54 23.43
N SER A 77 0.52 -12.89 22.84
CA SER A 77 -0.67 -13.26 23.61
C SER A 77 -0.44 -14.49 24.49
N ARG A 78 0.30 -15.49 23.98
CA ARG A 78 0.69 -16.68 24.75
C ARG A 78 1.64 -16.35 25.91
N LYS A 79 2.57 -15.41 25.70
CA LYS A 79 3.50 -14.95 26.75
C LYS A 79 2.82 -14.09 27.81
N LEU A 80 1.79 -13.34 27.43
CA LEU A 80 1.02 -12.46 28.32
C LEU A 80 -0.02 -13.20 29.16
N GLY A 81 -0.10 -14.53 29.08
CA GLY A 81 -0.91 -15.34 29.99
C GLY A 81 -2.40 -14.99 29.99
N ARG A 82 -3.02 -14.97 28.80
CA ARG A 82 -4.48 -15.06 28.65
C ARG A 82 -4.86 -16.34 27.93
#